data_AF-A0A026W5L2-F1
#
_entry.id   AF-A0A026W5L2-F1
#
_cell.length_a   1.000
_cell.length_b   1.000
_cell.length_c   1.000
_cell.angle_alpha   90.00
_cell.angle_beta   90.00
_cell.angle_gamma   90.00
#
_symmetry.space_group_name_H-M   'P 1'
#
loop_
_entity.id
_entity.type
_entity.pdbx_description
1 polymer ?
#
loop_
_entity_poly.entity_id
_entity_poly.type
_entity_poly.pdbx_seq_one_letter_code
_entity_poly.pdbx_strand_id
1 'polypeptide(L)'
;MRAGCVIDIPHAIQVKRVVVNVRAKDNACFAWAVVAALYPCTKKADRKAQYPDFTSVLNVNVIEFPMTLDQIGRFERGNDVLINVVAEDEDGKRGAIVPLRLTDLFREHVTLLYVPDGRAGQPGHFAWIRDLSRLVSAQLSKKQHQKYICDRCLHYFATAERLAAHAVDCGIINDCAIIFPSEDKLLTFRNFKRKERAPFVVYADLECTLEKNEDEEGTANTGAYQRHRAFSVGYYVRCAYDESLSAYRSHRGEDYVPWFVGELGDLARRVKAILASNTPMRDLTSEQREELRDATALCHVCGKPFAEADTRVRDHCHLTGRYRGPAHSACNLNYKDSHVIPVIFHNLSGYDAHFIIEDVANAFEGSVELLPLTKKRYIAFTKNVANTEDGCGTCVKLRFVDLYKFLSASLDTLASYLDKSHMRILLSEFLQHLSEEDFELLTRKGVFPYEYVDSAEKLLETRLPQRESFHSSLTGDTVSGDDYAHAITV
;
A
#
# COMPACT_ATOMS: atom_id res chain seq x y z
N MET A 1 -35.76 8.91 13.65
CA MET A 1 -36.17 10.06 12.81
C MET A 1 -34.97 10.49 12.01
N ARG A 2 -34.99 10.35 10.68
CA ARG A 2 -33.95 10.91 9.81
C ARG A 2 -34.03 12.43 9.93
N ALA A 3 -32.93 13.10 10.28
CA ALA A 3 -32.89 14.55 10.29
C ALA A 3 -33.11 15.02 8.85
N GLY A 4 -34.21 15.74 8.59
CA GLY A 4 -34.41 16.38 7.29
C GLY A 4 -33.31 17.43 7.03
N CYS A 5 -33.43 18.18 5.94
CA CYS A 5 -32.54 19.29 5.55
C CYS A 5 -32.56 20.48 6.54
N VAL A 6 -32.22 20.24 7.81
CA VAL A 6 -32.29 21.16 8.95
C VAL A 6 -30.94 21.22 9.67
N ILE A 7 -29.87 20.72 9.05
CA ILE A 7 -28.52 20.88 9.60
C ILE A 7 -28.13 22.36 9.50
N ASP A 8 -27.76 22.94 10.63
CA ASP A 8 -27.29 24.32 10.69
C ASP A 8 -25.82 24.38 10.25
N ILE A 9 -25.54 25.30 9.33
CA ILE A 9 -24.19 25.59 8.85
C ILE A 9 -23.36 26.19 9.99
N PRO A 10 -22.06 25.91 10.11
CA PRO A 10 -21.19 26.54 11.11
C PRO A 10 -21.32 28.07 11.14
N HIS A 11 -21.39 28.66 12.35
CA HIS A 11 -21.61 30.11 12.53
C HIS A 11 -20.60 30.95 11.74
N ALA A 12 -19.32 30.56 11.74
CA ALA A 12 -18.25 31.26 11.02
C ALA A 12 -18.52 31.42 9.50
N ILE A 13 -19.23 30.47 8.90
CA ILE A 13 -19.63 30.51 7.49
C ILE A 13 -20.93 31.33 7.35
N GLN A 14 -21.89 31.19 8.27
CA GLN A 14 -23.14 31.94 8.25
C GLN A 14 -22.92 33.47 8.29
N VAL A 15 -21.97 33.96 9.10
CA VAL A 15 -21.72 35.41 9.22
C VAL A 15 -21.29 36.05 7.89
N LYS A 16 -20.65 35.27 7.01
CA LYS A 16 -20.22 35.74 5.69
C LYS A 16 -21.40 36.01 4.76
N ARG A 17 -22.58 35.43 5.05
CA ARG A 17 -23.81 35.53 4.24
C ARG A 17 -23.54 35.14 2.78
N VAL A 18 -22.86 34.04 2.53
CA VAL A 18 -22.53 33.56 1.17
C VAL A 18 -23.05 32.17 0.86
N VAL A 19 -23.63 31.50 1.85
CA VAL A 19 -24.19 30.16 1.69
C VAL A 19 -25.71 30.22 1.87
N VAL A 20 -26.43 29.62 0.93
CA VAL A 20 -27.89 29.51 0.95
C VAL A 20 -28.24 28.10 1.42
N ASN A 21 -28.80 28.04 2.63
CA ASN A 21 -29.30 26.79 3.22
C ASN A 21 -30.82 26.74 3.09
N VAL A 22 -31.32 26.03 2.07
CA VAL A 22 -32.77 25.83 1.88
C VAL A 22 -33.27 24.84 2.91
N ARG A 23 -34.12 25.30 3.83
CA ARG A 23 -34.66 24.46 4.91
C ARG A 23 -35.87 23.67 4.42
N ALA A 24 -35.75 22.36 4.42
CA ALA A 24 -36.81 21.43 4.04
C ALA A 24 -36.91 20.26 5.04
N LYS A 25 -38.09 19.64 5.13
CA LYS A 25 -38.33 18.47 6.01
C LYS A 25 -38.01 17.13 5.31
N ASP A 26 -37.71 17.16 4.02
CA ASP A 26 -37.26 16.00 3.24
C ASP A 26 -35.73 15.80 3.39
N ASN A 27 -35.18 14.76 2.77
CA ASN A 27 -33.73 14.48 2.75
C ASN A 27 -33.08 14.91 1.42
N ALA A 28 -33.67 15.88 0.72
CA ALA A 28 -33.27 16.29 -0.63
C ALA A 28 -32.39 17.55 -0.64
N CYS A 29 -31.52 17.74 0.36
CA CYS A 29 -30.73 18.96 0.55
C CYS A 29 -29.85 19.26 -0.67
N PHE A 30 -29.28 18.22 -1.27
CA PHE A 30 -28.52 18.33 -2.50
C PHE A 30 -29.35 18.91 -3.65
N ALA A 31 -30.54 18.37 -3.91
CA ALA A 31 -31.41 18.85 -4.98
C ALA A 31 -31.89 20.28 -4.72
N TRP A 32 -32.26 20.60 -3.48
CA TRP A 32 -32.61 21.98 -3.10
C TRP A 32 -31.44 22.96 -3.25
N ALA A 33 -30.22 22.54 -2.95
CA ALA A 33 -29.04 23.37 -3.14
C ALA A 33 -28.76 23.62 -4.64
N VAL A 34 -28.90 22.60 -5.49
CA VAL A 34 -28.76 22.76 -6.95
C VAL A 34 -29.86 23.67 -7.51
N VAL A 35 -31.13 23.47 -7.12
CA VAL A 35 -32.23 24.34 -7.54
C VAL A 35 -32.00 25.78 -7.09
N ALA A 36 -31.49 26.00 -5.87
CA ALA A 36 -31.18 27.34 -5.40
C ALA A 36 -30.09 28.04 -6.23
N ALA A 37 -29.15 27.27 -6.80
CA ALA A 37 -28.14 27.78 -7.72
C ALA A 37 -28.71 28.10 -9.11
N LEU A 38 -29.64 27.26 -9.61
CA LEU A 38 -30.27 27.45 -10.92
C LEU A 38 -31.35 28.55 -10.91
N TYR A 39 -32.02 28.75 -9.77
CA TYR A 39 -33.05 29.78 -9.56
C TYR A 39 -32.70 30.68 -8.36
N PRO A 40 -31.65 31.51 -8.44
CA PRO A 40 -31.21 32.33 -7.32
C PRO A 40 -32.29 33.28 -6.80
N CYS A 41 -32.57 33.21 -5.49
CA CYS A 41 -33.46 34.15 -4.82
C CYS A 41 -32.69 35.06 -3.85
N THR A 42 -33.01 36.35 -3.84
CA THR A 42 -32.35 37.34 -2.96
C THR A 42 -33.09 37.56 -1.65
N LYS A 43 -34.41 37.35 -1.61
CA LYS A 43 -35.26 37.58 -0.44
C LYS A 43 -35.72 36.25 0.15
N LYS A 44 -35.41 36.00 1.43
CA LYS A 44 -35.82 34.77 2.14
C LYS A 44 -35.39 33.49 1.41
N ALA A 45 -34.15 33.51 0.91
CA ALA A 45 -33.54 32.45 0.11
C ALA A 45 -33.42 31.10 0.86
N ASP A 46 -33.61 31.09 2.17
CA ASP A 46 -33.67 29.92 3.03
C ASP A 46 -35.01 29.14 2.93
N ARG A 47 -36.04 29.74 2.33
CA ARG A 47 -37.40 29.17 2.29
C ARG A 47 -37.64 28.36 1.02
N LYS A 48 -37.97 27.08 1.18
CA LYS A 48 -38.41 26.16 0.09
C LYS A 48 -39.45 26.77 -0.84
N ALA A 49 -40.41 27.55 -0.32
CA ALA A 49 -41.47 28.18 -1.11
C ALA A 49 -41.00 29.24 -2.13
N GLN A 50 -39.71 29.62 -2.12
CA GLN A 50 -39.15 30.54 -3.11
C GLN A 50 -38.64 29.83 -4.38
N TYR A 51 -38.60 28.50 -4.38
CA TYR A 51 -38.01 27.71 -5.44
C TYR A 51 -39.06 26.79 -6.08
N PRO A 52 -38.95 26.49 -7.38
CA PRO A 52 -39.73 25.43 -7.99
C PRO A 52 -39.42 24.08 -7.33
N ASP A 53 -40.34 23.14 -7.43
CA ASP A 53 -40.09 21.80 -6.91
C ASP A 53 -38.94 21.14 -7.67
N PHE A 54 -37.97 20.57 -6.96
CA PHE A 54 -36.79 20.02 -7.60
C PHE A 54 -37.10 18.89 -8.58
N THR A 55 -38.20 18.15 -8.41
CA THR A 55 -38.61 17.08 -9.34
C THR A 55 -39.09 17.61 -10.68
N SER A 56 -39.51 18.88 -10.74
CA SER A 56 -39.94 19.54 -11.98
C SER A 56 -38.78 20.10 -12.80
N VAL A 57 -37.60 20.22 -12.18
CA VAL A 57 -36.42 20.87 -12.77
C VAL A 57 -35.29 19.87 -13.01
N LEU A 58 -35.11 18.93 -12.09
CA LEU A 58 -34.00 17.97 -12.09
C LEU A 58 -34.51 16.56 -12.34
N ASN A 59 -33.79 15.83 -13.19
CA ASN A 59 -33.91 14.39 -13.29
C ASN A 59 -33.32 13.74 -12.04
N VAL A 60 -34.18 13.51 -11.03
CA VAL A 60 -33.81 12.86 -9.78
C VAL A 60 -33.92 11.33 -9.82
N ASN A 61 -34.44 10.74 -10.90
CA ASN A 61 -34.58 9.29 -11.04
C ASN A 61 -33.23 8.56 -11.15
N VAL A 62 -32.15 9.30 -11.42
CA VAL A 62 -30.78 8.78 -11.56
C VAL A 62 -29.98 8.83 -10.25
N ILE A 63 -30.56 9.36 -9.17
CA ILE A 63 -29.94 9.49 -7.85
C ILE A 63 -30.86 8.96 -6.75
N GLU A 64 -30.27 8.58 -5.62
CA GLU A 64 -31.01 8.19 -4.43
C GLU A 64 -30.81 9.20 -3.31
N PHE A 65 -31.88 9.49 -2.56
CA PHE A 65 -31.81 10.31 -1.35
C PHE A 65 -31.71 9.44 -0.11
N PRO A 66 -30.83 9.77 0.84
CA PRO A 66 -29.95 10.94 0.88
C PRO A 66 -28.75 10.83 -0.07
N MET A 67 -28.37 11.97 -0.67
CA MET A 67 -27.30 12.04 -1.67
C MET A 67 -25.93 11.73 -1.05
N THR A 68 -25.07 11.03 -1.81
CA THR A 68 -23.67 10.75 -1.46
C THR A 68 -22.72 11.25 -2.55
N LEU A 69 -21.43 11.45 -2.23
CA LEU A 69 -20.45 12.03 -3.15
C LEU A 69 -20.22 11.17 -4.41
N ASP A 70 -20.29 9.83 -4.28
CA ASP A 70 -20.14 8.87 -5.38
C ASP A 70 -21.26 8.97 -6.43
N GLN A 71 -22.44 9.43 -6.03
CA GLN A 71 -23.59 9.57 -6.93
C GLN A 71 -23.54 10.82 -7.80
N ILE A 72 -22.67 11.80 -7.47
CA ILE A 72 -22.64 13.09 -8.16
C ILE A 72 -22.29 12.92 -9.64
N GLY A 73 -21.38 12.00 -9.98
CA GLY A 73 -21.06 11.74 -11.39
C GLY A 73 -22.26 11.23 -12.21
N ARG A 74 -23.17 10.46 -11.58
CA ARG A 74 -24.43 10.03 -12.23
C ARG A 74 -25.40 11.21 -12.39
N PHE A 75 -25.49 12.08 -11.38
CA PHE A 75 -26.30 13.29 -11.43
C PHE A 75 -25.87 14.23 -12.56
N GLU A 76 -24.57 14.53 -12.66
CA GLU A 76 -24.01 15.44 -13.67
C GLU A 76 -24.35 14.97 -15.09
N ARG A 77 -24.19 13.67 -15.38
CA ARG A 77 -24.54 13.08 -16.68
C ARG A 77 -26.04 13.13 -16.98
N GLY A 78 -26.89 13.00 -15.96
CA GLY A 78 -28.34 12.98 -16.12
C GLY A 78 -29.01 14.35 -16.21
N ASN A 79 -28.31 15.42 -15.82
CA ASN A 79 -28.86 16.77 -15.70
C ASN A 79 -28.08 17.86 -16.46
N ASP A 80 -26.90 17.55 -17.03
CA ASP A 80 -25.96 18.52 -17.63
C ASP A 80 -25.63 19.71 -16.72
N VAL A 81 -25.54 19.45 -15.41
CA VAL A 81 -25.14 20.42 -14.39
C VAL A 81 -23.86 19.93 -13.73
N LEU A 82 -22.79 20.70 -13.80
CA LEU A 82 -21.50 20.36 -13.19
C LEU A 82 -21.46 20.78 -11.71
N ILE A 83 -20.94 19.91 -10.84
CA ILE A 83 -20.97 20.12 -9.39
C ILE A 83 -19.57 20.09 -8.78
N ASN A 84 -19.21 21.19 -8.13
CA ASN A 84 -18.06 21.25 -7.23
C ASN A 84 -18.55 21.12 -5.78
N VAL A 85 -17.83 20.36 -4.96
CA VAL A 85 -18.13 20.18 -3.55
C VAL A 85 -16.92 20.58 -2.72
N VAL A 86 -17.12 21.49 -1.77
CA VAL A 86 -16.12 21.93 -0.80
C VAL A 86 -16.62 21.65 0.62
N ALA A 87 -15.71 21.48 1.57
CA ALA A 87 -16.03 21.31 2.98
C ALA A 87 -15.04 22.10 3.86
N GLU A 88 -15.38 22.21 5.14
CA GLU A 88 -14.45 22.71 6.15
C GLU A 88 -13.44 21.61 6.52
N ASP A 89 -12.16 21.97 6.57
CA ASP A 89 -11.06 21.08 6.92
C ASP A 89 -11.10 20.71 8.42
N GLU A 90 -11.24 19.42 8.70
CA GLU A 90 -11.26 18.89 10.08
C GLU A 90 -9.84 18.68 10.66
N ASP A 91 -8.82 18.50 9.81
CA ASP A 91 -7.47 18.07 10.20
C ASP A 91 -6.43 19.21 10.21
N GLY A 92 -6.78 20.40 9.71
CA GLY A 92 -5.86 21.54 9.54
C GLY A 92 -6.20 22.81 10.35
N LYS A 93 -6.12 23.97 9.68
CA LYS A 93 -6.48 25.26 10.31
C LYS A 93 -8.00 25.33 10.44
N ARG A 94 -8.54 25.26 11.66
CA ARG A 94 -9.98 25.46 11.95
C ARG A 94 -10.57 26.59 11.10
N GLY A 95 -11.61 26.30 10.32
CA GLY A 95 -12.27 27.27 9.44
C GLY A 95 -11.74 27.37 8.01
N ALA A 96 -10.76 26.56 7.60
CA ALA A 96 -10.29 26.51 6.22
C ALA A 96 -11.26 25.72 5.34
N ILE A 97 -11.56 26.23 4.14
CA ILE A 97 -12.39 25.54 3.15
C ILE A 97 -11.50 24.82 2.15
N VAL A 98 -11.74 23.52 1.99
CA VAL A 98 -10.98 22.62 1.10
C VAL A 98 -11.90 21.94 0.09
N PRO A 99 -11.43 21.67 -1.14
CA PRO A 99 -12.19 20.91 -2.11
C PRO A 99 -12.31 19.43 -1.70
N LEU A 100 -13.52 18.89 -1.71
CA LEU A 100 -13.77 17.44 -1.59
C LEU A 100 -13.92 16.78 -2.96
N ARG A 101 -14.52 17.49 -3.91
CA ARG A 101 -14.72 17.02 -5.28
C ARG A 101 -14.75 18.21 -6.22
N LEU A 102 -13.98 18.15 -7.29
CA LEU A 102 -14.02 19.12 -8.39
C LEU A 102 -14.37 18.36 -9.67
N THR A 103 -15.12 19.01 -10.55
CA THR A 103 -15.42 18.48 -11.88
C THR A 103 -14.23 18.66 -12.83
N ASP A 104 -14.01 17.70 -13.73
CA ASP A 104 -12.93 17.77 -14.73
C ASP A 104 -13.32 18.63 -15.95
N LEU A 105 -14.60 19.00 -16.07
CA LEU A 105 -15.14 19.74 -17.21
C LEU A 105 -15.11 21.25 -16.98
N PHE A 106 -14.66 22.01 -17.98
CA PHE A 106 -14.53 23.46 -17.88
C PHE A 106 -15.77 24.19 -18.44
N ARG A 107 -16.83 24.26 -17.62
CA ARG A 107 -18.05 25.07 -17.86
C ARG A 107 -18.53 25.70 -16.55
N GLU A 108 -19.62 26.47 -16.62
CA GLU A 108 -20.31 26.93 -15.41
C GLU A 108 -20.69 25.74 -14.52
N HIS A 109 -20.33 25.82 -13.25
CA HIS A 109 -20.51 24.76 -12.27
C HIS A 109 -21.19 25.34 -11.03
N VAL A 110 -21.96 24.50 -10.35
CA VAL A 110 -22.59 24.83 -9.09
C VAL A 110 -21.65 24.37 -7.98
N THR A 111 -21.20 25.33 -7.16
CA THR A 111 -20.34 25.04 -6.01
C THR A 111 -21.20 24.86 -4.75
N LEU A 112 -21.09 23.68 -4.14
CA LEU A 112 -21.83 23.27 -2.96
C LEU A 112 -20.91 23.14 -1.74
N LEU A 113 -21.41 23.56 -0.58
CA LEU A 113 -20.82 23.29 0.71
C LEU A 113 -21.37 21.96 1.24
N TYR A 114 -20.49 21.03 1.58
CA TYR A 114 -20.82 19.83 2.32
C TYR A 114 -20.53 20.03 3.81
N VAL A 115 -21.53 19.73 4.64
CA VAL A 115 -21.45 19.81 6.11
C VAL A 115 -21.68 18.39 6.66
N PRO A 116 -20.63 17.73 7.19
CA PRO A 116 -20.79 16.41 7.79
C PRO A 116 -21.81 16.44 8.94
N ASP A 117 -22.63 15.38 9.08
CA ASP A 117 -23.42 15.19 10.29
C ASP A 117 -22.49 14.61 11.39
N GLY A 118 -22.47 15.25 12.56
CA GLY A 118 -21.65 14.81 13.70
C GLY A 118 -22.06 13.46 14.29
N ARG A 119 -23.12 12.82 13.78
CA ARG A 119 -23.55 11.47 14.17
C ARG A 119 -22.94 10.43 13.23
N ALA A 120 -22.21 9.46 13.80
CA ALA A 120 -21.56 8.40 13.05
C ALA A 120 -22.53 7.68 12.08
N GLY A 121 -22.15 7.63 10.80
CA GLY A 121 -22.89 6.90 9.76
C GLY A 121 -24.14 7.61 9.22
N GLN A 122 -24.37 8.89 9.52
CA GLN A 122 -25.41 9.67 8.86
C GLN A 122 -24.84 10.44 7.65
N PRO A 123 -25.62 10.59 6.56
CA PRO A 123 -25.22 11.36 5.39
C PRO A 123 -25.17 12.85 5.74
N GLY A 124 -24.13 13.54 5.28
CA GLY A 124 -23.98 14.98 5.50
C GLY A 124 -24.98 15.83 4.69
N HIS A 125 -24.93 17.14 4.92
CA HIS A 125 -25.85 18.12 4.36
C HIS A 125 -25.19 18.99 3.29
N PHE A 126 -25.94 19.30 2.24
CA PHE A 126 -25.47 20.15 1.14
C PHE A 126 -26.16 21.52 1.18
N ALA A 127 -25.39 22.58 0.93
CA ALA A 127 -25.89 23.94 0.79
C ALA A 127 -25.21 24.66 -0.37
N TRP A 128 -25.88 25.62 -1.01
CA TRP A 128 -25.32 26.30 -2.17
C TRP A 128 -24.42 27.48 -1.77
N ILE A 129 -23.22 27.55 -2.36
CA ILE A 129 -22.31 28.69 -2.19
C ILE A 129 -22.53 29.67 -3.34
N ARG A 130 -23.08 30.85 -3.03
CA ARG A 130 -23.36 31.90 -4.03
C ARG A 130 -22.14 32.74 -4.41
N ASP A 131 -21.13 32.76 -3.53
CA ASP A 131 -19.91 33.56 -3.70
C ASP A 131 -18.75 32.84 -3.00
N LEU A 132 -18.00 32.06 -3.78
CA LEU A 132 -16.85 31.30 -3.30
C LEU A 132 -15.71 32.23 -2.87
N SER A 133 -15.46 33.32 -3.61
CA SER A 133 -14.40 34.26 -3.29
C SER A 133 -14.56 34.87 -1.91
N ARG A 134 -15.75 35.36 -1.60
CA ARG A 134 -16.04 35.92 -0.28
C ARG A 134 -16.01 34.86 0.82
N LEU A 135 -16.31 33.59 0.51
CA LEU A 135 -16.18 32.49 1.46
C LEU A 135 -14.72 32.25 1.85
N VAL A 136 -13.79 32.22 0.88
CA VAL A 136 -12.40 31.79 1.12
C VAL A 136 -11.38 32.95 1.22
N SER A 137 -11.76 34.19 0.95
CA SER A 137 -10.85 35.34 0.92
C SER A 137 -9.95 35.47 2.17
N ALA A 138 -10.53 35.26 3.35
CA ALA A 138 -9.82 35.31 4.64
C ALA A 138 -8.76 34.19 4.81
N GLN A 139 -8.91 33.06 4.10
CA GLN A 139 -7.96 31.95 4.12
C GLN A 139 -6.77 32.21 3.19
N LEU A 140 -6.95 33.03 2.15
CA LEU A 140 -5.95 33.34 1.14
C LEU A 140 -5.09 34.55 1.51
N SER A 141 -5.66 35.57 2.15
CA SER A 141 -4.93 36.79 2.49
C SER A 141 -5.56 37.56 3.64
N LYS A 142 -4.72 38.31 4.38
CA LYS A 142 -5.17 39.29 5.39
C LYS A 142 -5.65 40.61 4.77
N LYS A 143 -5.47 40.81 3.45
CA LYS A 143 -5.85 42.05 2.74
C LYS A 143 -7.33 42.02 2.36
N GLN A 144 -8.03 43.15 2.52
CA GLN A 144 -9.47 43.28 2.28
C GLN A 144 -9.87 43.51 0.80
N HIS A 145 -8.99 43.18 -0.16
CA HIS A 145 -9.31 43.34 -1.58
C HIS A 145 -10.06 42.12 -2.13
N GLN A 146 -11.04 42.36 -3.02
CA GLN A 146 -11.73 41.30 -3.75
C GLN A 146 -10.73 40.40 -4.47
N LYS A 147 -10.99 39.09 -4.44
CA LYS A 147 -10.20 38.07 -5.12
C LYS A 147 -11.04 37.44 -6.22
N TYR A 148 -10.44 37.14 -7.34
CA TYR A 148 -11.10 36.45 -8.45
C TYR A 148 -10.57 35.02 -8.46
N ILE A 149 -11.41 34.03 -8.24
CA ILE A 149 -10.97 32.64 -8.06
C ILE A 149 -11.37 31.84 -9.30
N CYS A 150 -10.44 31.05 -9.81
CA CYS A 150 -10.75 30.04 -10.81
C CYS A 150 -11.40 28.87 -10.12
N ASP A 151 -12.64 28.57 -10.46
CA ASP A 151 -13.38 27.53 -9.75
C ASP A 151 -12.96 26.10 -10.13
N ARG A 152 -12.09 25.93 -11.14
CA ARG A 152 -11.47 24.64 -11.50
C ARG A 152 -10.21 24.37 -10.67
N CYS A 153 -9.23 25.26 -10.70
CA CYS A 153 -7.93 25.06 -10.03
C CYS A 153 -7.82 25.73 -8.65
N LEU A 154 -8.84 26.50 -8.26
CA LEU A 154 -8.91 27.31 -7.04
C LEU A 154 -7.79 28.37 -6.90
N HIS A 155 -7.04 28.64 -7.97
CA HIS A 155 -6.07 29.73 -8.01
C HIS A 155 -6.79 31.09 -7.98
N TYR A 156 -6.18 32.08 -7.33
CA TYR A 156 -6.79 33.40 -7.16
C TYR A 156 -5.98 34.50 -7.83
N PHE A 157 -6.70 35.48 -8.36
CA PHE A 157 -6.18 36.62 -9.09
C PHE A 157 -6.64 37.93 -8.46
N ALA A 158 -5.91 39.01 -8.75
CA ALA A 158 -6.24 40.35 -8.27
C ALA A 158 -7.31 41.04 -9.11
N THR A 159 -7.47 40.66 -10.38
CA THR A 159 -8.44 41.26 -11.32
C THR A 159 -9.18 40.19 -12.10
N ALA A 160 -10.38 40.55 -12.59
CA ALA A 160 -11.20 39.68 -13.43
C ALA A 160 -10.51 39.36 -14.77
N GLU A 161 -9.77 40.30 -15.36
CA GLU A 161 -9.09 40.04 -16.64
C GLU A 161 -8.02 38.95 -16.51
N ARG A 162 -7.30 38.92 -15.39
CA ARG A 162 -6.29 37.87 -15.13
C ARG A 162 -6.92 36.49 -14.95
N LEU A 163 -8.09 36.44 -14.31
CA LEU A 163 -8.86 35.20 -14.21
C LEU A 163 -9.33 34.75 -15.60
N ALA A 164 -9.82 35.67 -16.43
CA ALA A 164 -10.25 35.36 -17.80
C ALA A 164 -9.09 34.88 -18.69
N ALA A 165 -7.91 35.49 -18.56
CA ALA A 165 -6.72 35.02 -19.26
C ALA A 165 -6.31 33.61 -18.80
N HIS A 166 -6.28 33.38 -17.48
CA HIS A 166 -5.98 32.07 -16.91
C HIS A 166 -7.00 30.99 -17.31
N ALA A 167 -8.28 31.34 -17.41
CA ALA A 167 -9.35 30.41 -17.80
C ALA A 167 -9.09 29.73 -19.15
N VAL A 168 -8.48 30.43 -20.10
CA VAL A 168 -8.11 29.87 -21.42
C VAL A 168 -7.09 28.74 -21.25
N ASP A 169 -5.99 29.01 -20.52
CA ASP A 169 -4.91 28.05 -20.31
C ASP A 169 -5.33 26.90 -19.37
N CYS A 170 -6.09 27.24 -18.32
CA CYS A 170 -6.63 26.29 -17.34
C CYS A 170 -7.68 25.36 -17.95
N GLY A 171 -8.33 25.74 -19.05
CA GLY A 171 -9.22 24.87 -19.82
C GLY A 171 -8.46 23.75 -20.53
N ILE A 172 -7.26 24.07 -21.04
CA ILE A 172 -6.42 23.19 -21.87
C ILE A 172 -5.55 22.27 -21.01
N ILE A 173 -4.99 22.79 -19.92
CA ILE A 173 -4.05 22.07 -19.06
C ILE A 173 -4.81 21.39 -17.91
N ASN A 174 -4.85 20.05 -17.92
CA ASN A 174 -5.47 19.24 -16.86
C ASN A 174 -4.47 18.79 -15.77
N ASP A 175 -3.26 19.32 -15.77
CA ASP A 175 -2.25 18.90 -14.83
C ASP A 175 -2.31 19.80 -13.58
N CYS A 176 -2.73 19.21 -12.45
CA CYS A 176 -2.66 19.84 -11.15
C CYS A 176 -1.29 20.52 -10.94
N ALA A 177 -1.29 21.73 -10.36
CA ALA A 177 -0.05 22.38 -9.97
C ALA A 177 0.66 21.54 -8.89
N ILE A 178 1.74 20.85 -9.26
CA ILE A 178 2.61 20.14 -8.33
C ILE A 178 3.39 21.18 -7.54
N ILE A 179 2.92 21.49 -6.33
CA ILE A 179 3.67 22.33 -5.38
C ILE A 179 4.73 21.43 -4.75
N PHE A 180 5.96 21.51 -5.26
CA PHE A 180 7.10 20.90 -4.60
C PHE A 180 7.35 21.60 -3.24
N PRO A 181 7.84 20.88 -2.22
CA PRO A 181 8.33 21.52 -0.99
C PRO A 181 9.37 22.60 -1.35
N SER A 182 9.33 23.77 -0.69
CA SER A 182 10.41 24.77 -0.84
C SER A 182 11.74 24.15 -0.43
N GLU A 183 12.87 24.69 -0.91
CA GLU A 183 14.20 24.16 -0.54
C GLU A 183 14.42 24.09 0.98
N ASP A 184 13.69 24.91 1.76
CA ASP A 184 13.71 24.93 3.22
C ASP A 184 12.94 23.76 3.88
N LYS A 185 12.15 23.01 3.13
CA LYS A 185 11.38 21.84 3.59
C LYS A 185 12.07 20.54 3.20
N LEU A 186 13.31 20.39 3.65
CA LEU A 186 14.08 19.15 3.47
C LEU A 186 13.47 18.01 4.30
N LEU A 187 13.03 16.95 3.63
CA LEU A 187 12.72 15.69 4.28
C LEU A 187 14.03 15.06 4.77
N THR A 188 14.13 14.86 6.09
CA THR A 188 15.30 14.22 6.69
C THR A 188 14.96 12.81 7.14
N PHE A 189 15.79 11.85 6.74
CA PHE A 189 15.67 10.48 7.22
C PHE A 189 16.02 10.44 8.72
N ARG A 190 15.09 9.96 9.54
CA ARG A 190 15.29 9.89 11.01
C ARG A 190 15.58 8.49 11.51
N ASN A 191 15.10 7.46 10.81
CA ASN A 191 15.08 6.10 11.31
C ASN A 191 16.27 5.30 10.79
N PHE A 192 17.49 5.72 11.17
CA PHE A 192 18.74 5.19 10.64
C PHE A 192 18.90 3.68 10.78
N LYS A 193 18.33 3.05 11.82
CA LYS A 193 18.31 1.57 11.95
C LYS A 193 17.70 0.85 10.74
N ARG A 194 16.81 1.49 9.98
CA ARG A 194 16.22 0.88 8.77
C ARG A 194 17.17 0.85 7.57
N LYS A 195 18.35 1.48 7.67
CA LYS A 195 19.43 1.34 6.68
C LYS A 195 20.20 0.03 6.87
N GLU A 196 20.11 -0.58 8.04
CA GLU A 196 20.80 -1.83 8.32
C GLU A 196 20.11 -2.98 7.59
N ARG A 197 20.92 -3.79 6.89
CA ARG A 197 20.42 -4.98 6.19
C ARG A 197 19.96 -6.00 7.22
N ALA A 198 18.78 -6.59 7.02
CA ALA A 198 18.31 -7.68 7.86
C ALA A 198 19.34 -8.83 7.82
N PRO A 199 19.80 -9.35 8.98
CA PRO A 199 20.79 -10.40 9.03
C PRO A 199 20.33 -11.70 8.36
N PHE A 200 19.05 -12.03 8.53
CA PHE A 200 18.40 -13.20 7.95
C PHE A 200 17.17 -12.78 7.16
N VAL A 201 16.98 -13.39 6.00
CA VAL A 201 15.80 -13.25 5.14
C VAL A 201 15.40 -14.62 4.64
N VAL A 202 14.11 -14.91 4.61
CA VAL A 202 13.56 -16.16 4.04
C VAL A 202 12.84 -15.82 2.75
N TYR A 203 13.10 -16.55 1.68
CA TYR A 203 12.32 -16.55 0.45
C TYR A 203 11.59 -17.88 0.37
N ALA A 204 10.28 -17.88 0.17
CA ALA A 204 9.49 -19.09 0.20
C ALA A 204 8.42 -19.08 -0.91
N ASP A 205 8.01 -20.28 -1.31
CA ASP A 205 7.00 -20.52 -2.33
C ASP A 205 6.23 -21.81 -2.02
N LEU A 206 4.95 -21.88 -2.39
CA LEU A 206 4.08 -23.03 -2.16
C LEU A 206 3.51 -23.53 -3.49
N GLU A 207 3.43 -24.85 -3.62
CA GLU A 207 2.78 -25.48 -4.77
C GLU A 207 1.49 -26.18 -4.35
N CYS A 208 0.47 -26.11 -5.21
CA CYS A 208 -0.88 -26.63 -4.95
C CYS A 208 -1.35 -27.65 -5.99
N THR A 209 -2.09 -28.65 -5.53
CA THR A 209 -2.92 -29.49 -6.38
C THR A 209 -4.26 -28.80 -6.60
N LEU A 210 -4.86 -29.05 -7.76
CA LEU A 210 -6.17 -28.50 -8.14
C LEU A 210 -7.24 -29.58 -8.06
N GLU A 211 -7.75 -29.83 -6.85
CA GLU A 211 -8.82 -30.79 -6.63
C GLU A 211 -10.10 -30.29 -7.33
N LYS A 212 -10.69 -31.13 -8.18
CA LYS A 212 -11.97 -30.83 -8.84
C LYS A 212 -13.10 -31.01 -7.83
N ASN A 213 -14.04 -30.07 -7.81
CA ASN A 213 -15.23 -30.21 -6.99
C ASN A 213 -16.21 -31.17 -7.69
N GLU A 214 -16.34 -32.40 -7.20
CA GLU A 214 -17.28 -33.40 -7.73
C GLU A 214 -18.74 -33.10 -7.35
N ASP A 215 -18.99 -32.17 -6.42
CA ASP A 215 -20.31 -31.95 -5.80
C ASP A 215 -21.21 -30.87 -6.46
N GLU A 216 -20.86 -30.34 -7.63
CA GLU A 216 -21.65 -29.27 -8.29
C GLU A 216 -22.27 -29.65 -9.65
N GLU A 217 -22.66 -30.92 -9.85
CA GLU A 217 -23.73 -31.22 -10.81
C GLU A 217 -25.09 -30.78 -10.24
N GLY A 218 -25.39 -29.47 -10.29
CA GLY A 218 -26.80 -29.07 -10.39
C GLY A 218 -27.28 -27.72 -9.85
N THR A 219 -26.66 -27.08 -8.85
CA THR A 219 -27.32 -25.90 -8.22
C THR A 219 -26.39 -24.88 -7.57
N ALA A 220 -25.48 -24.24 -8.32
CA ALA A 220 -24.96 -22.90 -7.96
C ALA A 220 -24.21 -22.26 -9.14
N ASN A 221 -24.72 -21.16 -9.71
CA ASN A 221 -23.98 -20.35 -10.70
C ASN A 221 -22.82 -19.53 -10.08
N THR A 222 -22.33 -19.89 -8.89
CA THR A 222 -21.31 -19.14 -8.12
C THR A 222 -20.45 -20.03 -7.22
N GLY A 223 -20.30 -21.32 -7.52
CA GLY A 223 -19.37 -22.20 -6.82
C GLY A 223 -17.92 -21.99 -7.27
N ALA A 224 -16.95 -22.25 -6.39
CA ALA A 224 -15.54 -22.28 -6.78
C ALA A 224 -15.33 -23.50 -7.69
N TYR A 225 -14.84 -23.31 -8.92
CA TYR A 225 -14.66 -24.41 -9.89
C TYR A 225 -13.58 -25.43 -9.45
N GLN A 226 -12.57 -24.99 -8.68
CA GLN A 226 -11.46 -25.81 -8.21
C GLN A 226 -11.12 -25.48 -6.76
N ARG A 227 -10.71 -26.51 -6.00
CA ARG A 227 -10.19 -26.38 -4.65
C ARG A 227 -8.67 -26.52 -4.69
N HIS A 228 -7.98 -25.47 -4.28
CA HIS A 228 -6.52 -25.47 -4.21
C HIS A 228 -6.09 -26.06 -2.88
N ARG A 229 -5.26 -27.11 -2.93
CA ARG A 229 -4.67 -27.72 -1.74
C ARG A 229 -3.15 -27.69 -1.89
N ALA A 230 -2.47 -26.86 -1.11
CA ALA A 230 -1.02 -26.87 -1.11
C ALA A 230 -0.49 -28.26 -0.69
N PHE A 231 0.62 -28.69 -1.29
CA PHE A 231 1.21 -30.03 -1.10
C PHE A 231 2.73 -29.99 -0.95
N SER A 232 3.36 -28.87 -1.32
CA SER A 232 4.79 -28.70 -1.21
C SER A 232 5.14 -27.26 -0.89
N VAL A 233 6.23 -27.11 -0.16
CA VAL A 233 6.81 -25.83 0.23
C VAL A 233 8.30 -25.89 -0.02
N GLY A 234 8.82 -24.86 -0.67
CA GLY A 234 10.25 -24.61 -0.81
C GLY A 234 10.60 -23.29 -0.16
N TYR A 235 11.71 -23.24 0.56
CA TYR A 235 12.24 -21.97 1.04
C TYR A 235 13.77 -21.94 1.06
N TYR A 236 14.29 -20.73 0.91
CA TYR A 236 15.70 -20.41 1.00
C TYR A 236 15.92 -19.40 2.12
N VAL A 237 16.74 -19.76 3.10
CA VAL A 237 17.21 -18.82 4.12
C VAL A 237 18.49 -18.19 3.63
N ARG A 238 18.53 -16.86 3.55
CA ARG A 238 19.73 -16.09 3.26
C ARG A 238 20.25 -15.42 4.53
N CYS A 239 21.49 -15.72 4.88
CA CYS A 239 22.26 -14.95 5.86
C CYS A 239 23.12 -13.88 5.15
N ALA A 240 23.11 -12.65 5.65
CA ALA A 240 23.78 -11.52 5.01
C ALA A 240 25.29 -11.44 5.32
N TYR A 241 25.76 -12.11 6.37
CA TYR A 241 27.13 -11.97 6.88
C TYR A 241 27.93 -13.28 6.93
N ASP A 242 27.26 -14.43 6.85
CA ASP A 242 27.87 -15.75 6.85
C ASP A 242 27.11 -16.68 5.90
N GLU A 243 27.74 -17.04 4.79
CA GLU A 243 27.15 -17.88 3.74
C GLU A 243 26.79 -19.28 4.25
N SER A 244 27.55 -19.82 5.21
CA SER A 244 27.36 -21.18 5.73
C SER A 244 26.05 -21.37 6.50
N LEU A 245 25.41 -20.26 6.90
CA LEU A 245 24.10 -20.25 7.55
C LEU A 245 22.95 -20.09 6.55
N SER A 246 23.26 -19.94 5.26
CA SER A 246 22.26 -19.94 4.20
C SER A 246 22.00 -21.37 3.75
N ALA A 247 20.75 -21.70 3.47
CA ALA A 247 20.38 -23.04 3.01
C ALA A 247 19.04 -23.02 2.29
N TYR A 248 18.94 -23.86 1.25
CA TYR A 248 17.66 -24.25 0.65
C TYR A 248 17.09 -25.48 1.36
N ARG A 249 15.78 -25.48 1.60
CA ARG A 249 15.04 -26.66 2.04
C ARG A 249 13.69 -26.73 1.34
N SER A 250 13.23 -27.95 1.12
CA SER A 250 11.89 -28.22 0.60
C SER A 250 11.29 -29.43 1.28
N HIS A 251 9.96 -29.44 1.35
CA HIS A 251 9.20 -30.58 1.84
C HIS A 251 7.98 -30.79 0.96
N ARG A 252 7.63 -32.06 0.78
CA ARG A 252 6.47 -32.50 0.00
C ARG A 252 5.72 -33.53 0.84
N GLY A 253 4.43 -33.31 1.05
CA GLY A 253 3.60 -34.15 1.89
C GLY A 253 2.39 -33.42 2.43
N GLU A 254 1.49 -34.15 3.08
CA GLU A 254 0.27 -33.56 3.66
C GLU A 254 0.55 -32.64 4.87
N ASP A 255 1.71 -32.81 5.52
CA ASP A 255 2.16 -32.04 6.68
C ASP A 255 3.08 -30.85 6.33
N TYR A 256 2.99 -30.34 5.08
CA TYR A 256 3.84 -29.25 4.61
C TYR A 256 3.72 -27.95 5.40
N VAL A 257 2.52 -27.51 5.81
CA VAL A 257 2.38 -26.28 6.61
C VAL A 257 2.93 -26.45 8.03
N PRO A 258 2.55 -27.49 8.80
CA PRO A 258 3.13 -27.72 10.12
C PRO A 258 4.66 -27.83 10.09
N TRP A 259 5.21 -28.52 9.09
CA TRP A 259 6.66 -28.63 8.89
C TRP A 259 7.31 -27.27 8.64
N PHE A 260 6.80 -26.50 7.69
CA PHE A 260 7.35 -25.19 7.33
C PHE A 260 7.29 -24.20 8.50
N VAL A 261 6.15 -24.14 9.19
CA VAL A 261 5.97 -23.25 10.33
C VAL A 261 6.86 -23.68 11.50
N GLY A 262 7.07 -24.99 11.70
CA GLY A 262 8.05 -25.53 12.64
C GLY A 262 9.48 -25.07 12.33
N GLU A 263 9.91 -25.20 11.07
CA GLU A 263 11.22 -24.73 10.61
C GLU A 263 11.41 -23.22 10.81
N LEU A 264 10.38 -22.40 10.60
CA LEU A 264 10.42 -20.97 10.89
C LEU A 264 10.57 -20.68 12.40
N GLY A 265 9.89 -21.45 13.25
CA GLY A 265 10.04 -21.35 14.70
C GLY A 265 11.44 -21.74 15.18
N ASP A 266 12.00 -22.80 14.61
CA ASP A 266 13.38 -23.24 14.84
C ASP A 266 14.40 -22.20 14.38
N LEU A 267 14.18 -21.61 13.21
CA LEU A 267 14.99 -20.50 12.69
C LEU A 267 14.96 -19.32 13.65
N ALA A 268 13.78 -18.91 14.14
CA ALA A 268 13.65 -17.81 15.09
C ALA A 268 14.45 -18.05 16.38
N ARG A 269 14.42 -19.28 16.92
CA ARG A 269 15.22 -19.67 18.10
C ARG A 269 16.72 -19.63 17.82
N ARG A 270 17.17 -20.13 16.66
CA ARG A 270 18.59 -20.03 16.25
C ARG A 270 19.05 -18.58 16.11
N VAL A 271 18.25 -17.75 15.45
CA VAL A 271 18.55 -16.31 15.29
C VAL A 271 18.59 -15.61 16.64
N LYS A 272 17.71 -15.96 17.59
CA LYS A 272 17.79 -15.40 18.95
C LYS A 272 19.12 -15.72 19.63
N ALA A 273 19.58 -16.96 19.55
CA ALA A 273 20.87 -17.37 20.14
C ALA A 273 22.04 -16.60 19.51
N ILE A 274 22.00 -16.38 18.18
CA ILE A 274 22.99 -15.59 17.46
C ILE A 274 22.96 -14.13 17.92
N LEU A 275 21.79 -13.50 17.96
CA LEU A 275 21.63 -12.10 18.38
C LEU A 275 22.01 -11.86 19.85
N ALA A 276 21.89 -12.90 20.70
CA ALA A 276 22.34 -12.84 22.09
C ALA A 276 23.87 -12.92 22.24
N SER A 277 24.57 -13.50 21.26
CA SER A 277 26.03 -13.57 21.22
C SER A 277 26.61 -12.27 20.67
N ASN A 278 26.80 -11.27 21.54
CA ASN A 278 27.40 -10.00 21.14
C ASN A 278 28.90 -10.19 20.86
N THR A 279 29.28 -10.27 19.58
CA THR A 279 30.67 -10.46 19.17
C THR A 279 31.46 -9.17 19.41
N PRO A 280 32.54 -9.22 20.22
CA PRO A 280 33.37 -8.05 20.47
C PRO A 280 33.94 -7.47 19.18
N MET A 281 34.12 -6.15 19.15
CA MET A 281 34.80 -5.47 18.07
C MET A 281 36.21 -6.04 17.87
N ARG A 282 36.56 -6.35 16.62
CA ARG A 282 37.91 -6.75 16.23
C ARG A 282 38.87 -5.58 16.40
N ASP A 283 40.16 -5.89 16.49
CA ASP A 283 41.19 -4.86 16.53
C ASP A 283 41.15 -3.96 15.28
N LEU A 284 41.21 -2.65 15.50
CA LEU A 284 41.22 -1.67 14.43
C LEU A 284 42.54 -1.68 13.68
N THR A 285 42.46 -1.64 12.35
CA THR A 285 43.61 -1.42 11.47
C THR A 285 44.19 -0.01 11.65
N SER A 286 45.42 0.22 11.19
CA SER A 286 46.04 1.56 11.24
C SER A 286 45.20 2.63 10.54
N GLU A 287 44.66 2.29 9.36
CA GLU A 287 43.78 3.17 8.57
C GLU A 287 42.48 3.52 9.32
N GLN A 288 41.81 2.54 9.94
CA GLN A 288 40.60 2.78 10.73
C GLN A 288 40.86 3.66 11.96
N ARG A 289 42.04 3.52 12.57
CA ARG A 289 42.46 4.39 13.67
C ARG A 289 42.72 5.82 13.20
N GLU A 290 43.21 6.01 11.97
CA GLU A 290 43.38 7.32 11.34
C GLU A 290 42.04 7.97 11.02
N GLU A 291 41.10 7.23 10.43
CA GLU A 291 39.73 7.69 10.17
C GLU A 291 39.04 8.18 11.45
N LEU A 292 39.21 7.45 12.55
CA LEU A 292 38.66 7.84 13.86
C LEU A 292 39.32 9.10 14.46
N ARG A 293 40.54 9.46 14.03
CA ARG A 293 41.22 10.69 14.44
C ARG A 293 40.95 11.87 13.50
N ASP A 294 40.54 11.61 12.27
CA ASP A 294 40.27 12.64 11.27
C ASP A 294 39.11 13.54 11.70
N ALA A 295 39.38 14.84 11.84
CA ALA A 295 38.39 15.84 12.23
C ALA A 295 37.33 16.11 11.13
N THR A 296 37.63 15.77 9.88
CA THR A 296 36.72 15.95 8.73
C THR A 296 35.79 14.76 8.51
N ALA A 297 36.06 13.63 9.16
CA ALA A 297 35.26 12.44 9.00
C ALA A 297 33.84 12.63 9.55
N LEU A 298 32.88 12.06 8.83
CA LEU A 298 31.45 12.20 9.12
C LEU A 298 30.94 10.98 9.88
N CYS A 299 29.88 11.15 10.66
CA CYS A 299 29.19 10.02 11.28
C CYS A 299 28.63 9.09 10.19
N HIS A 300 29.07 7.84 10.13
CA HIS A 300 28.66 6.92 9.07
C HIS A 300 27.14 6.60 9.12
N VAL A 301 26.51 6.74 10.29
CA VAL A 301 25.08 6.50 10.49
C VAL A 301 24.24 7.63 9.87
N CYS A 302 24.46 8.87 10.33
CA CYS A 302 23.63 10.03 10.00
C CYS A 302 24.20 10.95 8.91
N GLY A 303 25.47 10.76 8.52
CA GLY A 303 26.16 11.54 7.50
C GLY A 303 26.57 12.94 7.92
N LYS A 304 26.47 13.30 9.20
CA LYS A 304 26.77 14.65 9.71
C LYS A 304 28.18 14.75 10.30
N PRO A 305 28.81 15.94 10.27
CA PRO A 305 30.08 16.17 10.95
C PRO A 305 29.92 16.08 12.48
N PHE A 306 31.05 15.94 13.17
CA PHE A 306 31.13 15.95 14.62
C PHE A 306 31.38 17.38 15.11
N ALA A 307 30.54 17.88 16.01
CA ALA A 307 30.81 19.11 16.75
C ALA A 307 31.85 18.85 17.87
N GLU A 308 32.50 19.90 18.39
CA GLU A 308 33.48 19.76 19.49
C GLU A 308 32.89 19.11 20.75
N ALA A 309 31.59 19.30 21.00
CA ALA A 309 30.88 18.71 22.13
C ALA A 309 30.42 17.25 21.89
N ASP A 310 30.50 16.74 20.65
CA ASP A 310 30.02 15.41 20.31
C ASP A 310 30.99 14.33 20.82
N THR A 311 30.45 13.33 21.51
CA THR A 311 31.23 12.13 21.85
C THR A 311 31.30 11.20 20.65
N ARG A 312 32.50 11.06 20.09
CA ARG A 312 32.82 10.16 18.99
C ARG A 312 33.00 8.72 19.50
N VAL A 313 32.26 7.78 18.94
CA VAL A 313 32.33 6.37 19.29
C VAL A 313 32.66 5.50 18.08
N ARG A 314 33.07 4.26 18.36
CA ARG A 314 33.45 3.25 17.38
C ARG A 314 32.28 2.30 17.18
N ASP A 315 31.55 2.47 16.10
CA ASP A 315 30.47 1.56 15.75
C ASP A 315 31.01 0.31 15.07
N HIS A 316 30.44 -0.84 15.41
CA HIS A 316 30.82 -2.12 14.85
C HIS A 316 29.61 -3.04 14.75
N CYS A 317 29.71 -4.04 13.89
CA CYS A 317 28.69 -5.07 13.76
C CYS A 317 28.81 -6.09 14.91
N HIS A 318 27.76 -6.25 15.72
CA HIS A 318 27.74 -7.23 16.82
C HIS A 318 27.70 -8.70 16.36
N LEU A 319 27.46 -8.95 15.07
CA LEU A 319 27.44 -10.30 14.49
C LEU A 319 28.81 -10.74 13.95
N THR A 320 29.63 -9.79 13.49
CA THR A 320 30.92 -10.10 12.86
C THR A 320 32.12 -9.52 13.60
N GLY A 321 31.89 -8.57 14.52
CA GLY A 321 32.91 -7.76 15.18
C GLY A 321 33.56 -6.71 14.27
N ARG A 322 33.15 -6.59 13.00
CA ARG A 322 33.79 -5.67 12.04
C ARG A 322 33.42 -4.21 12.34
N TYR A 323 34.43 -3.36 12.39
CA TYR A 323 34.26 -1.91 12.48
C TYR A 323 33.50 -1.36 11.26
N ARG A 324 32.52 -0.48 11.52
CA ARG A 324 31.67 0.13 10.48
C ARG A 324 32.06 1.58 10.20
N GLY A 325 32.54 2.29 11.22
CA GLY A 325 32.95 3.67 11.07
C GLY A 325 32.77 4.48 12.36
N PRO A 326 33.20 5.75 12.34
CA PRO A 326 32.95 6.68 13.43
C PRO A 326 31.46 7.00 13.50
N ALA A 327 30.90 7.09 14.71
CA ALA A 327 29.51 7.47 14.92
C ALA A 327 29.35 8.41 16.10
N HIS A 328 28.28 9.22 16.09
CA HIS A 328 27.83 9.91 17.30
C HIS A 328 27.38 8.88 18.33
N SER A 329 27.67 9.09 19.60
CA SER A 329 27.22 8.20 20.69
C SER A 329 25.70 7.90 20.61
N ALA A 330 24.87 8.93 20.40
CA ALA A 330 23.43 8.77 20.24
C ALA A 330 23.03 8.01 18.95
N CYS A 331 23.79 8.17 17.86
CA CYS A 331 23.52 7.43 16.63
C CYS A 331 23.83 5.94 16.81
N ASN A 332 25.00 5.63 17.38
CA ASN A 332 25.45 4.27 17.69
C ASN A 332 24.45 3.53 18.58
N LEU A 333 23.99 4.16 19.67
CA LEU A 333 23.00 3.55 20.58
C LEU A 333 21.66 3.22 19.90
N ASN A 334 21.29 3.97 18.86
CA ASN A 334 20.04 3.77 18.12
C ASN A 334 20.22 2.88 16.87
N TYR A 335 21.46 2.58 16.47
CA TYR A 335 21.79 1.75 15.33
C TYR A 335 21.95 0.30 15.79
N LYS A 336 20.81 -0.38 15.94
CA LYS A 336 20.72 -1.73 16.51
C LYS A 336 20.25 -2.75 15.48
N ASP A 337 20.82 -3.95 15.58
CA ASP A 337 20.45 -5.10 14.76
C ASP A 337 18.94 -5.40 14.85
N SER A 338 18.35 -5.63 13.68
CA SER A 338 16.93 -5.98 13.55
C SER A 338 16.66 -7.38 14.09
N HIS A 339 15.67 -7.49 14.98
CA HIS A 339 15.12 -8.77 15.44
C HIS A 339 13.99 -9.28 14.52
N VAL A 340 13.78 -8.60 13.39
CA VAL A 340 12.78 -8.97 12.39
C VAL A 340 13.45 -9.79 11.30
N ILE A 341 12.94 -11.00 11.06
CA ILE A 341 13.26 -11.86 9.93
C ILE A 341 12.15 -11.68 8.89
N PRO A 342 12.42 -11.06 7.74
CA PRO A 342 11.46 -11.00 6.64
C PRO A 342 11.29 -12.38 6.02
N VAL A 343 10.04 -12.81 5.86
CA VAL A 343 9.64 -14.00 5.09
C VAL A 343 8.92 -13.51 3.85
N ILE A 344 9.53 -13.71 2.69
CA ILE A 344 9.16 -13.10 1.43
C ILE A 344 8.54 -14.15 0.53
N PHE A 345 7.32 -13.87 0.08
CA PHE A 345 6.59 -14.65 -0.91
C PHE A 345 6.21 -13.72 -2.08
N HIS A 346 6.12 -14.27 -3.29
CA HIS A 346 5.67 -13.51 -4.45
C HIS A 346 4.15 -13.65 -4.60
N ASN A 347 3.40 -12.54 -4.49
CA ASN A 347 1.92 -12.54 -4.48
C ASN A 347 1.29 -13.20 -3.23
N LEU A 348 1.98 -13.10 -2.08
CA LEU A 348 1.51 -13.60 -0.77
C LEU A 348 0.05 -13.23 -0.47
N SER A 349 -0.29 -11.95 -0.61
CA SER A 349 -1.61 -11.41 -0.26
C SER A 349 -2.72 -11.87 -1.20
N GLY A 350 -2.37 -12.45 -2.35
CA GLY A 350 -3.30 -12.96 -3.34
C GLY A 350 -3.51 -14.46 -3.25
N TYR A 351 -2.58 -15.20 -2.63
CA TYR A 351 -2.57 -16.66 -2.71
C TYR A 351 -2.05 -17.31 -1.42
N ASP A 352 -0.73 -17.36 -1.20
CA ASP A 352 -0.09 -18.21 -0.19
C ASP A 352 -0.52 -17.92 1.24
N ALA A 353 -0.85 -16.66 1.55
CA ALA A 353 -1.26 -16.26 2.90
C ALA A 353 -2.47 -17.06 3.39
N HIS A 354 -3.35 -17.47 2.48
CA HIS A 354 -4.56 -18.22 2.82
C HIS A 354 -4.26 -19.62 3.35
N PHE A 355 -3.14 -20.22 2.97
CA PHE A 355 -2.75 -21.57 3.40
C PHE A 355 -1.98 -21.57 4.71
N ILE A 356 -1.24 -20.50 5.03
CA ILE A 356 -0.27 -20.52 6.13
C ILE A 356 -0.66 -19.67 7.34
N ILE A 357 -1.55 -18.68 7.20
CA ILE A 357 -1.75 -17.67 8.24
C ILE A 357 -2.31 -18.25 9.54
N GLU A 358 -3.21 -19.24 9.45
CA GLU A 358 -3.80 -19.90 10.62
C GLU A 358 -2.75 -20.73 11.37
N ASP A 359 -1.99 -21.55 10.65
CA ASP A 359 -0.92 -22.36 11.24
C ASP A 359 0.19 -21.49 11.83
N VAL A 360 0.62 -20.43 11.13
CA VAL A 360 1.60 -19.47 11.66
C VAL A 360 1.09 -18.81 12.94
N ALA A 361 -0.20 -18.51 13.02
CA ALA A 361 -0.80 -17.92 14.21
C ALA A 361 -0.78 -18.89 15.41
N ASN A 362 -0.96 -20.20 15.17
CA ASN A 362 -1.23 -21.18 16.22
C ASN A 362 -0.05 -22.10 16.58
N ALA A 363 0.92 -22.31 15.68
CA ALA A 363 1.96 -23.33 15.84
C ALA A 363 2.96 -23.07 16.99
N PHE A 364 3.16 -21.82 17.39
CA PHE A 364 4.01 -21.47 18.52
C PHE A 364 3.52 -20.20 19.23
N GLU A 365 3.87 -20.06 20.50
CA GLU A 365 3.39 -18.94 21.33
C GLU A 365 3.86 -17.57 20.83
N GLY A 366 2.98 -16.59 20.97
CA GLY A 366 3.23 -15.18 20.71
C GLY A 366 2.18 -14.52 19.83
N SER A 367 2.14 -13.19 19.85
CA SER A 367 1.08 -12.41 19.21
C SER A 367 1.28 -12.28 17.70
N VAL A 368 0.16 -12.09 16.98
CA VAL A 368 0.15 -11.80 15.55
C VAL A 368 -0.27 -10.35 15.34
N GLU A 369 0.55 -9.59 14.62
CA GLU A 369 0.27 -8.23 14.18
C GLU A 369 -0.11 -8.27 12.69
N LEU A 370 -1.29 -7.75 12.33
CA LEU A 370 -1.80 -7.76 10.96
C LEU A 370 -1.82 -6.35 10.37
N LEU A 371 -1.45 -6.22 9.09
CA LEU A 371 -1.69 -5.02 8.28
C LEU A 371 -2.71 -5.36 7.18
N PRO A 372 -4.03 -5.34 7.49
CA PRO A 372 -5.07 -5.75 6.55
C PRO A 372 -5.32 -4.71 5.45
N LEU A 373 -5.57 -5.17 4.23
CA LEU A 373 -6.21 -4.41 3.14
C LEU A 373 -7.72 -4.65 3.14
N THR A 374 -8.12 -5.91 3.30
CA THR A 374 -9.52 -6.35 3.36
C THR A 374 -9.65 -7.43 4.43
N LYS A 375 -10.86 -7.94 4.66
CA LYS A 375 -11.09 -9.07 5.58
C LYS A 375 -10.32 -10.34 5.21
N LYS A 376 -9.91 -10.50 3.95
CA LYS A 376 -9.22 -11.69 3.44
C LYS A 376 -7.79 -11.43 2.96
N ARG A 377 -7.42 -10.16 2.70
CA ARG A 377 -6.10 -9.81 2.13
C ARG A 377 -5.31 -8.95 3.10
N TYR A 378 -4.06 -9.33 3.35
CA TYR A 378 -3.15 -8.64 4.25
C TYR A 378 -1.92 -8.16 3.49
N ILE A 379 -1.51 -6.90 3.66
CA ILE A 379 -0.27 -6.35 3.08
C ILE A 379 0.94 -7.10 3.62
N ALA A 380 0.92 -7.30 4.93
CA ALA A 380 1.92 -8.03 5.68
C ALA A 380 1.27 -8.51 6.98
N PHE A 381 1.79 -9.60 7.52
CA PHE A 381 1.49 -10.01 8.87
C PHE A 381 2.80 -10.37 9.58
N THR A 382 2.84 -10.16 10.88
CA THR A 382 4.03 -10.40 11.69
C THR A 382 3.67 -11.29 12.84
N LYS A 383 4.41 -12.39 13.01
CA LYS A 383 4.32 -13.28 14.15
C LYS A 383 5.46 -12.97 15.10
N ASN A 384 5.12 -12.58 16.33
CA ASN A 384 6.05 -12.44 17.43
C ASN A 384 6.28 -13.83 18.05
N VAL A 385 7.54 -14.23 18.27
CA VAL A 385 7.86 -15.56 18.83
C VAL A 385 8.16 -15.41 20.31
N ALA A 386 7.18 -15.66 21.19
CA ALA A 386 7.28 -15.37 22.63
C ALA A 386 8.47 -16.06 23.30
N ASN A 387 8.76 -17.31 22.91
CA ASN A 387 9.88 -18.11 23.44
C ASN A 387 11.28 -17.57 23.04
N THR A 388 11.34 -16.43 22.36
CA THR A 388 12.58 -15.72 22.02
C THR A 388 12.68 -14.34 22.67
N GLU A 389 11.77 -14.04 23.59
CA GLU A 389 11.80 -12.80 24.39
C GLU A 389 13.09 -12.78 25.24
N ASP A 390 13.79 -11.65 25.23
CA ASP A 390 14.86 -11.39 26.20
C ASP A 390 14.33 -10.69 27.45
N GLY A 391 15.20 -10.53 28.46
CA GLY A 391 14.88 -9.80 29.68
C GLY A 391 14.53 -8.32 29.50
N CYS A 392 14.52 -7.78 28.27
CA CYS A 392 14.04 -6.42 27.96
C CYS A 392 12.73 -6.39 27.14
N GLY A 393 12.07 -7.53 26.97
CA GLY A 393 10.78 -7.64 26.28
C GLY A 393 10.88 -7.65 24.76
N THR A 394 12.08 -7.87 24.19
CA THR A 394 12.29 -7.94 22.74
C THR A 394 12.38 -9.39 22.29
N CYS A 395 11.42 -9.80 21.46
CA CYS A 395 11.39 -11.10 20.82
C CYS A 395 11.73 -11.02 19.33
N VAL A 396 12.13 -12.15 18.75
CA VAL A 396 12.29 -12.31 17.31
C VAL A 396 10.91 -12.24 16.65
N LYS A 397 10.84 -11.54 15.51
CA LYS A 397 9.61 -11.34 14.75
C LYS A 397 9.76 -11.92 13.36
N LEU A 398 8.84 -12.79 12.96
CA LEU A 398 8.73 -13.28 11.58
C LEU A 398 7.75 -12.38 10.84
N ARG A 399 8.23 -11.59 9.88
CA ARG A 399 7.40 -10.65 9.13
C ARG A 399 7.20 -11.14 7.71
N PHE A 400 5.98 -11.54 7.39
CA PHE A 400 5.58 -12.02 6.08
C PHE A 400 5.27 -10.84 5.16
N VAL A 401 5.88 -10.84 3.98
CA VAL A 401 5.87 -9.70 3.04
C VAL A 401 5.56 -10.19 1.63
N ASP A 402 4.66 -9.49 0.94
CA ASP A 402 4.36 -9.70 -0.47
C ASP A 402 5.36 -8.94 -1.36
N LEU A 403 6.23 -9.68 -2.05
CA LEU A 403 7.22 -9.12 -2.98
C LEU A 403 6.57 -8.43 -4.19
N TYR A 404 5.40 -8.90 -4.64
CA TYR A 404 4.72 -8.37 -5.82
C TYR A 404 4.28 -6.91 -5.63
N LYS A 405 4.15 -6.45 -4.37
CA LYS A 405 3.87 -5.05 -4.03
C LYS A 405 5.05 -4.12 -4.31
N PHE A 406 6.26 -4.65 -4.38
CA PHE A 406 7.49 -3.91 -4.65
C PHE A 406 7.99 -4.16 -6.08
N LEU A 407 7.82 -5.38 -6.58
CA LEU A 407 8.23 -5.84 -7.90
C LEU A 407 7.01 -6.39 -8.64
N SER A 408 6.23 -5.49 -9.25
CA SER A 408 4.95 -5.79 -9.90
C SER A 408 5.13 -6.40 -11.31
N ALA A 409 5.89 -7.49 -11.39
CA ALA A 409 6.10 -8.28 -12.60
C ALA A 409 6.17 -9.76 -12.21
N SER A 410 5.94 -10.66 -13.17
CA SER A 410 6.05 -12.10 -12.90
C SER A 410 7.49 -12.49 -12.53
N LEU A 411 7.66 -13.56 -11.75
CA LEU A 411 8.98 -14.10 -11.43
C LEU A 411 9.79 -14.43 -12.70
N ASP A 412 9.14 -14.88 -13.76
CA ASP A 412 9.76 -15.13 -15.07
C ASP A 412 10.42 -13.87 -15.65
N THR A 413 9.65 -12.78 -15.72
CA THR A 413 10.15 -11.49 -16.18
C THR A 413 11.28 -10.97 -15.29
N LEU A 414 11.13 -11.09 -13.96
CA LEU A 414 12.17 -10.66 -13.02
C LEU A 414 13.46 -11.48 -13.15
N ALA A 415 13.35 -12.79 -13.34
CA ALA A 415 14.50 -13.68 -13.55
C ALA A 415 15.18 -13.39 -14.90
N SER A 416 14.43 -13.04 -15.95
CA SER A 416 14.98 -12.72 -17.27
C SER A 416 15.93 -11.52 -17.29
N TYR A 417 15.84 -10.63 -16.30
CA TYR A 417 16.74 -9.49 -16.14
C TYR A 417 18.07 -9.84 -15.44
N LEU A 418 18.20 -11.07 -14.93
CA LEU A 418 19.41 -11.51 -14.25
C LEU A 418 20.34 -12.25 -15.22
N ASP A 419 21.55 -11.74 -15.36
CA ASP A 419 22.64 -12.50 -15.97
C ASP A 419 22.96 -13.75 -15.14
N LYS A 420 23.42 -14.82 -15.79
CA LYS A 420 23.82 -16.07 -15.13
C LYS A 420 24.86 -15.87 -14.04
N SER A 421 25.79 -14.92 -14.22
CA SER A 421 26.80 -14.55 -13.22
C SER A 421 26.22 -13.97 -11.92
N HIS A 422 24.97 -13.48 -11.97
CA HIS A 422 24.23 -12.98 -10.83
C HIS A 422 23.38 -14.04 -10.13
N MET A 423 23.17 -15.23 -10.73
CA MET A 423 22.43 -16.36 -10.15
C MET A 423 23.23 -17.14 -9.10
N ARG A 424 23.96 -16.42 -8.24
CA ARG A 424 24.94 -16.99 -7.28
C ARG A 424 24.35 -18.03 -6.34
N ILE A 425 23.10 -17.86 -5.94
CA ILE A 425 22.39 -18.80 -5.05
C ILE A 425 22.12 -20.12 -5.78
N LEU A 426 21.60 -20.05 -7.01
CA LEU A 426 21.34 -21.24 -7.83
C LEU A 426 22.67 -21.98 -8.10
N LEU A 427 23.72 -21.22 -8.43
CA LEU A 427 25.07 -21.74 -8.64
C LEU A 427 25.60 -22.45 -7.37
N SER A 428 25.51 -21.82 -6.19
CA SER A 428 26.09 -22.39 -4.96
C SER A 428 25.37 -23.65 -4.47
N GLU A 429 24.04 -23.69 -4.62
CA GLU A 429 23.21 -24.78 -4.12
C GLU A 429 23.22 -26.00 -5.06
N PHE A 430 23.23 -25.79 -6.39
CA PHE A 430 22.99 -26.88 -7.34
C PHE A 430 24.20 -27.24 -8.23
N LEU A 431 25.16 -26.35 -8.49
CA LEU A 431 26.31 -26.69 -9.36
C LEU A 431 27.24 -27.76 -8.79
N GLN A 432 27.29 -27.95 -7.46
CA GLN A 432 28.11 -29.02 -6.90
C GLN A 432 27.67 -30.41 -7.39
N HIS A 433 26.46 -30.51 -7.95
CA HIS A 433 25.83 -31.76 -8.34
C HIS A 433 25.37 -31.81 -9.80
N LEU A 434 25.53 -30.73 -10.57
CA LEU A 434 24.99 -30.58 -11.92
C LEU A 434 26.06 -30.21 -12.94
N SER A 435 25.87 -30.68 -14.19
CA SER A 435 26.67 -30.22 -15.32
C SER A 435 26.29 -28.79 -15.73
N GLU A 436 27.11 -28.15 -16.56
CA GLU A 436 26.79 -26.82 -17.12
C GLU A 436 25.52 -26.87 -17.99
N GLU A 437 25.30 -27.98 -18.71
CA GLU A 437 24.09 -28.21 -19.50
C GLU A 437 22.85 -28.34 -18.62
N ASP A 438 22.93 -29.09 -17.51
CA ASP A 438 21.81 -29.20 -16.56
C ASP A 438 21.53 -27.86 -15.85
N PHE A 439 22.57 -27.07 -15.60
CA PHE A 439 22.41 -25.75 -15.02
C PHE A 439 21.66 -24.80 -15.96
N GLU A 440 21.97 -24.83 -17.27
CA GLU A 440 21.24 -24.07 -18.28
C GLU A 440 19.74 -24.37 -18.25
N LEU A 441 19.38 -25.63 -18.06
CA LEU A 441 17.98 -26.04 -17.94
C LEU A 441 17.27 -25.35 -16.76
N LEU A 442 17.96 -25.15 -15.63
CA LEU A 442 17.41 -24.49 -14.44
C LEU A 442 17.29 -22.97 -14.56
N THR A 443 17.96 -22.34 -15.53
CA THR A 443 17.90 -20.87 -15.70
C THR A 443 16.63 -20.39 -16.37
N ARG A 444 15.88 -21.29 -17.01
CA ARG A 444 14.60 -21.00 -17.66
C ARG A 444 13.45 -21.42 -16.75
N LYS A 445 12.36 -20.65 -16.77
CA LYS A 445 11.13 -21.04 -16.10
C LYS A 445 10.55 -22.31 -16.73
N GLY A 446 10.33 -23.33 -15.89
CA GLY A 446 9.64 -24.56 -16.28
C GLY A 446 8.13 -24.39 -16.46
N VAL A 447 7.50 -25.41 -17.03
CA VAL A 447 6.04 -25.51 -17.19
C VAL A 447 5.48 -26.62 -16.32
N PHE A 448 4.30 -26.40 -15.74
CA PHE A 448 3.67 -27.33 -14.81
C PHE A 448 2.19 -27.55 -15.19
N PRO A 449 1.72 -28.82 -15.27
CA PRO A 449 0.36 -29.12 -15.73
C PRO A 449 -0.64 -29.04 -14.57
N TYR A 450 -0.94 -27.81 -14.12
CA TYR A 450 -1.76 -27.57 -12.91
C TYR A 450 -3.12 -28.29 -12.91
N GLU A 451 -3.85 -28.31 -14.03
CA GLU A 451 -5.18 -28.97 -14.10
C GLU A 451 -5.10 -30.49 -14.19
N TYR A 452 -3.96 -31.02 -14.63
CA TYR A 452 -3.71 -32.45 -14.59
C TYR A 452 -3.43 -32.91 -13.16
N VAL A 453 -2.67 -32.13 -12.38
CA VAL A 453 -2.27 -32.46 -11.01
C VAL A 453 -3.40 -32.09 -10.02
N ASP A 454 -4.47 -32.87 -10.06
CA ASP A 454 -5.61 -32.78 -9.14
C ASP A 454 -5.41 -33.56 -7.83
N SER A 455 -4.43 -34.47 -7.77
CA SER A 455 -4.07 -35.23 -6.57
C SER A 455 -2.56 -35.33 -6.38
N ALA A 456 -2.12 -35.56 -5.14
CA ALA A 456 -0.71 -35.73 -4.81
C ALA A 456 -0.12 -37.03 -5.40
N GLU A 457 -0.94 -38.05 -5.70
CA GLU A 457 -0.44 -39.30 -6.28
C GLU A 457 0.13 -39.09 -7.69
N LYS A 458 -0.42 -38.13 -8.46
CA LYS A 458 0.07 -37.81 -9.81
C LYS A 458 1.50 -37.28 -9.83
N LEU A 459 1.99 -36.77 -8.71
CA LEU A 459 3.39 -36.33 -8.56
C LEU A 459 4.37 -37.49 -8.40
N LEU A 460 3.88 -38.72 -8.20
CA LEU A 460 4.67 -39.96 -8.15
C LEU A 460 4.81 -40.60 -9.53
N GLU A 461 4.15 -40.07 -10.56
CA GLU A 461 4.30 -40.51 -11.93
C GLU A 461 5.74 -40.31 -12.41
N THR A 462 6.29 -41.31 -13.10
CA THR A 462 7.69 -41.30 -13.56
C THR A 462 7.87 -40.71 -14.95
N ARG A 463 6.79 -40.20 -15.55
CA ARG A 463 6.77 -39.63 -16.90
C ARG A 463 5.85 -38.42 -16.91
N LEU A 464 6.23 -37.41 -17.70
CA LEU A 464 5.36 -36.27 -17.93
C LEU A 464 4.10 -36.71 -18.69
N PRO A 465 2.94 -36.08 -18.39
CA PRO A 465 1.73 -36.34 -19.14
C PRO A 465 1.86 -35.80 -20.56
N GLN A 466 0.92 -36.17 -21.43
CA GLN A 466 0.86 -35.66 -22.79
C GLN A 466 0.71 -34.13 -22.79
N ARG A 467 1.17 -33.48 -23.87
CA ARG A 467 1.16 -32.02 -23.99
C ARG A 467 -0.25 -31.44 -23.78
N GLU A 468 -1.27 -32.13 -24.25
CA GLU A 468 -2.68 -31.75 -24.13
C GLU A 468 -3.13 -31.61 -22.67
N SER A 469 -2.52 -32.36 -21.75
CA SER A 469 -2.80 -32.29 -20.31
C SER A 469 -2.25 -31.02 -19.64
N PHE A 470 -1.44 -30.22 -20.34
CA PHE A 470 -0.98 -28.90 -19.88
C PHE A 470 -1.96 -27.77 -20.25
N HIS A 471 -3.13 -28.09 -20.79
CA HIS A 471 -4.17 -27.11 -21.05
C HIS A 471 -4.56 -26.35 -19.78
N SER A 472 -4.66 -25.02 -19.87
CA SER A 472 -5.18 -24.17 -18.80
C SER A 472 -6.50 -23.54 -19.24
N SER A 473 -7.57 -23.84 -18.49
CA SER A 473 -8.89 -23.23 -18.62
C SER A 473 -8.89 -21.73 -18.31
N LEU A 474 -7.88 -21.23 -17.57
CA LEU A 474 -7.71 -19.80 -17.29
C LEU A 474 -7.24 -19.02 -18.53
N THR A 475 -6.35 -19.61 -19.34
CA THR A 475 -5.83 -18.97 -20.56
C THR A 475 -6.55 -19.45 -21.81
N GLY A 476 -7.21 -20.61 -21.77
CA GLY A 476 -7.82 -21.28 -22.92
C GLY A 476 -6.81 -21.91 -23.87
N ASP A 477 -5.56 -22.07 -23.42
CA ASP A 477 -4.43 -22.47 -24.25
C ASP A 477 -3.67 -23.66 -23.64
N THR A 478 -3.03 -24.44 -24.51
CA THR A 478 -2.06 -25.48 -24.14
C THR A 478 -0.64 -24.95 -24.25
N VAL A 479 0.27 -25.50 -23.44
CA VAL A 479 1.70 -25.18 -23.47
C VAL A 479 2.31 -25.23 -24.89
N SER A 480 3.30 -24.39 -25.17
CA SER A 480 3.99 -24.36 -26.47
C SER A 480 4.78 -25.66 -26.71
N GLY A 481 5.10 -25.95 -27.97
CA GLY A 481 5.89 -27.13 -28.32
C GLY A 481 7.31 -27.05 -27.74
N ASP A 482 7.91 -25.86 -27.77
CA ASP A 482 9.25 -25.61 -27.26
C ASP A 482 9.32 -25.71 -25.73
N ASP A 483 8.29 -25.23 -25.02
CA ASP A 483 8.19 -25.37 -23.56
C ASP A 483 7.98 -26.83 -23.14
N TYR A 484 7.17 -27.59 -23.89
CA TYR A 484 6.95 -29.02 -23.60
C TYR A 484 8.21 -29.86 -23.89
N ALA A 485 8.90 -29.58 -25.00
CA ALA A 485 10.18 -30.23 -25.31
C ALA A 485 11.24 -29.90 -24.24
N HIS A 486 11.26 -28.67 -23.74
CA HIS A 486 12.12 -28.28 -22.63
C HIS A 486 11.75 -29.05 -21.34
N ALA A 487 10.46 -29.15 -20.99
CA ALA A 487 10.01 -29.92 -19.84
C ALA A 487 10.40 -31.41 -19.92
N ILE A 488 10.38 -32.02 -21.11
CA ILE A 488 10.84 -33.41 -21.30
C ILE A 488 12.34 -33.57 -21.04
N THR A 489 13.11 -32.52 -21.29
CA THR A 489 14.58 -32.55 -21.15
C THR A 489 15.01 -32.36 -19.69
N VAL A 490 14.26 -31.53 -18.95
CA VAL A 490 14.42 -31.31 -17.49
C VAL A 490 14.01 -32.56 -16.73
#